data_AF-A0A961T922-F1
#
_entry.id   AF-A0A961T922-F1
#
_cell.length_a   1.000
_cell.length_b   1.000
_cell.length_c   1.000
_cell.angle_alpha   90.00
_cell.angle_beta   90.00
_cell.angle_gamma   90.00
#
_symmetry.space_group_name_H-M   'P 1'
#
loop_
_entity.id
_entity.type
_entity.pdbx_description
1 polymer ?
#
loop_
_entity_poly.entity_id
_entity_poly.type
_entity_poly.pdbx_seq_one_letter_code
_entity_poly.pdbx_strand_id
1 'polypeptide(L)'
;MKLPALPATTKGRAILAGKAIVALLAAWAVFIIIDRLFILPRESRQNEGKAIVAEETAEAAGEAARGALTVTNEVHREYVRIEETTRRNDRAIKQAAGADTRLPGVAAALRDSLCQRQAYIDDEDCQ
;
A
#
# COMPACT_ATOMS: atom_id res chain seq x y z
N MET A 1 27.06 -57.16 -68.06
CA MET A 1 25.85 -57.76 -67.45
C MET A 1 25.11 -56.67 -66.69
N LYS A 2 23.90 -56.29 -67.14
CA LYS A 2 23.04 -55.29 -66.48
C LYS A 2 21.95 -56.03 -65.70
N LEU A 3 21.85 -55.80 -64.39
CA LEU A 3 20.73 -56.26 -63.56
C LEU A 3 19.54 -55.30 -63.75
N PRO A 4 18.31 -55.78 -63.97
CA PRO A 4 17.14 -54.92 -64.06
C PRO A 4 16.70 -54.45 -62.66
N ALA A 5 16.49 -53.15 -62.52
CA ALA A 5 15.87 -52.55 -61.33
C ALA A 5 14.38 -52.91 -61.29
N LEU A 6 13.95 -53.51 -60.17
CA LEU A 6 12.54 -53.78 -59.88
C LEU A 6 11.77 -52.45 -59.68
N PRO A 7 10.62 -52.24 -60.34
CA PRO A 7 9.81 -51.06 -60.11
C PRO A 7 9.12 -51.18 -58.75
N ALA A 8 9.50 -50.29 -57.81
CA ALA A 8 8.78 -50.12 -56.56
C ALA A 8 7.32 -49.74 -56.86
N THR A 9 6.40 -50.60 -56.46
CA THR A 9 4.97 -50.50 -56.76
C THR A 9 4.36 -49.25 -56.12
N THR A 10 3.91 -48.33 -56.98
CA THR A 10 3.38 -46.99 -56.66
C THR A 10 2.18 -47.02 -55.67
N LYS A 11 1.48 -48.15 -55.58
CA LYS A 11 0.29 -48.34 -54.72
C LYS A 11 0.64 -48.39 -53.22
N GLY A 12 1.83 -48.86 -52.84
CA GLY A 12 2.24 -48.95 -51.43
C GLY A 12 2.51 -47.58 -50.80
N ARG A 13 3.03 -46.62 -51.58
CA ARG A 13 3.32 -45.26 -51.13
C ARG A 13 2.07 -44.42 -50.86
N ALA A 14 1.00 -44.60 -51.63
CA ALA A 14 -0.26 -43.87 -51.46
C ALA A 14 -0.97 -44.24 -50.13
N ILE A 15 -0.92 -45.51 -49.73
CA ILE A 15 -1.51 -45.98 -48.46
C ILE A 15 -0.70 -45.48 -47.26
N LEU A 16 0.63 -45.45 -47.38
CA LEU A 16 1.52 -44.89 -46.36
C LEU A 16 1.32 -43.38 -46.20
N ALA A 17 1.14 -42.64 -47.29
CA ALA A 17 0.85 -41.20 -47.26
C ALA A 17 -0.50 -40.91 -46.58
N GLY A 18 -1.55 -41.68 -46.87
CA GLY A 18 -2.86 -41.52 -46.23
C GLY A 18 -2.81 -41.74 -44.72
N LYS A 19 -2.10 -42.77 -44.25
CA LYS A 19 -1.91 -43.02 -42.81
C LYS A 19 -1.11 -41.91 -42.12
N ALA A 20 -0.10 -41.35 -42.79
CA ALA A 20 0.68 -40.25 -42.25
C ALA A 20 -0.16 -38.98 -42.03
N ILE A 21 -1.07 -38.67 -42.97
CA ILE A 21 -1.98 -37.52 -42.85
C ILE A 21 -2.95 -37.71 -41.67
N VAL A 22 -3.54 -38.89 -41.52
CA VAL A 22 -4.44 -39.19 -40.39
C VAL A 22 -3.70 -39.11 -39.05
N ALA A 23 -2.47 -39.61 -38.98
CA ALA A 23 -1.65 -39.50 -37.77
C ALA A 23 -1.31 -38.04 -37.43
N LEU A 24 -1.02 -37.21 -38.44
CA LEU A 24 -0.78 -35.77 -38.27
C LEU A 24 -2.02 -35.03 -37.74
N LEU A 25 -3.20 -35.33 -38.30
CA LEU A 25 -4.45 -34.74 -37.83
C LEU A 25 -4.79 -35.17 -36.40
N ALA A 26 -4.55 -36.44 -36.06
CA ALA A 26 -4.75 -36.94 -34.70
C ALA A 26 -3.80 -36.26 -33.71
N ALA A 27 -2.52 -36.11 -34.06
CA ALA A 27 -1.54 -35.39 -33.25
C ALA A 27 -1.92 -33.91 -33.06
N TRP A 28 -2.40 -33.26 -34.11
CA TRP A 28 -2.86 -31.87 -34.05
C TRP A 28 -4.11 -31.70 -33.17
N ALA A 29 -5.08 -32.61 -33.28
CA ALA A 29 -6.26 -32.60 -32.42
C ALA A 29 -5.89 -32.78 -30.94
N VAL A 30 -4.98 -33.71 -30.63
CA VAL A 30 -4.49 -33.91 -29.25
C VAL A 30 -3.76 -32.67 -28.74
N PHE A 31 -2.95 -32.03 -29.57
CA PHE A 31 -2.27 -30.78 -29.22
C PHE A 31 -3.27 -29.67 -28.85
N ILE A 32 -4.34 -29.47 -29.63
CA ILE A 32 -5.38 -28.49 -29.32
C ILE A 32 -6.08 -28.80 -28.01
N ILE A 33 -6.38 -30.07 -27.75
CA ILE A 33 -7.03 -30.49 -26.50
C ILE A 33 -6.13 -30.16 -25.31
N ILE A 34 -4.83 -30.45 -25.40
CA ILE A 34 -3.86 -30.13 -24.34
C ILE A 34 -3.76 -28.61 -24.15
N ASP A 35 -3.63 -27.85 -25.22
CA ASP A 35 -3.55 -26.38 -25.19
C ASP A 35 -4.79 -25.76 -24.51
N ARG A 36 -5.99 -26.21 -24.91
CA ARG A 36 -7.26 -25.72 -24.35
C ARG A 36 -7.48 -26.13 -22.90
N LEU A 37 -7.06 -27.32 -22.51
CA LEU A 37 -7.37 -27.89 -21.20
C LEU A 37 -6.32 -27.54 -20.15
N PHE A 38 -5.09 -27.20 -20.55
CA PHE A 38 -4.00 -26.89 -19.62
C PHE A 38 -3.49 -25.45 -19.70
N ILE A 39 -3.51 -24.78 -20.87
CA ILE A 39 -2.89 -23.45 -21.03
C ILE A 39 -3.92 -22.35 -20.77
N LEU A 40 -5.06 -22.35 -21.47
CA LEU A 40 -6.13 -21.38 -21.25
C LEU A 40 -6.64 -21.28 -19.78
N PRO A 41 -6.93 -22.38 -19.08
CA PRO A 41 -7.41 -22.27 -17.70
C PRO A 41 -6.35 -21.77 -16.73
N ARG A 42 -5.06 -21.97 -17.01
CA ARG A 42 -3.97 -21.42 -16.18
C ARG A 42 -3.90 -19.90 -16.29
N GLU A 43 -4.05 -19.35 -17.49
CA GLU A 43 -4.07 -17.90 -17.68
C GLU A 43 -5.30 -17.25 -17.03
N SER A 44 -6.48 -17.88 -17.13
CA SER A 44 -7.69 -17.37 -16.45
C SER A 44 -7.53 -17.30 -14.94
N ARG A 45 -7.02 -18.36 -14.30
CA ARG A 45 -6.81 -18.40 -12.85
C ARG A 45 -5.73 -17.43 -12.37
N GLN A 46 -4.69 -17.20 -13.17
CA GLN A 46 -3.67 -16.21 -12.84
C GLN A 46 -4.22 -14.78 -12.94
N ASN A 47 -5.08 -14.50 -13.92
CA ASN A 47 -5.69 -13.19 -14.08
C ASN A 47 -6.77 -12.92 -13.03
N GLU A 48 -7.57 -13.93 -12.65
CA GLU A 48 -8.51 -13.85 -11.52
C GLU A 48 -7.77 -13.63 -10.20
N GLY A 49 -6.70 -14.37 -9.93
CA GLY A 49 -5.90 -14.17 -8.72
C GLY A 49 -5.27 -12.77 -8.66
N LYS A 50 -4.78 -12.25 -9.79
CA LYS A 50 -4.28 -10.86 -9.87
C LYS A 50 -5.39 -9.83 -9.67
N ALA A 51 -6.58 -10.08 -10.20
CA ALA A 51 -7.72 -9.19 -10.04
C ALA A 51 -8.19 -9.13 -8.57
N ILE A 52 -8.29 -10.28 -7.90
CA ILE A 52 -8.65 -10.37 -6.47
C ILE A 52 -7.62 -9.63 -5.61
N VAL A 53 -6.32 -9.86 -5.83
CA VAL A 53 -5.27 -9.16 -5.08
C VAL A 53 -5.28 -7.65 -5.35
N ALA A 54 -5.54 -7.23 -6.59
CA ALA A 54 -5.67 -5.81 -6.93
C ALA A 54 -6.89 -5.16 -6.24
N GLU A 55 -8.00 -5.88 -6.12
CA GLU A 55 -9.20 -5.43 -5.43
C GLU A 55 -8.96 -5.32 -3.91
N GLU A 56 -8.43 -6.36 -3.26
CA GLU A 56 -8.11 -6.34 -1.83
C GLU A 56 -7.11 -5.23 -1.48
N THR A 57 -6.10 -5.01 -2.32
CA THR A 57 -5.12 -3.93 -2.09
C THR A 57 -5.73 -2.54 -2.27
N ALA A 58 -6.65 -2.36 -3.21
CA ALA A 58 -7.38 -1.11 -3.39
C ALA A 58 -8.34 -0.84 -2.22
N GLU A 59 -9.03 -1.86 -1.72
CA GLU A 59 -9.91 -1.78 -0.56
C GLU A 59 -9.12 -1.42 0.70
N ALA A 60 -8.02 -2.14 0.97
CA ALA A 60 -7.14 -1.86 2.11
C ALA A 60 -6.53 -0.44 2.05
N ALA A 61 -6.14 0.03 0.86
CA ALA A 61 -5.67 1.40 0.67
C ALA A 61 -6.78 2.44 0.94
N GLY A 62 -8.01 2.14 0.51
CA GLY A 62 -9.18 2.97 0.78
C GLY A 62 -9.53 3.06 2.26
N GLU A 63 -9.49 1.94 2.98
CA GLU A 63 -9.69 1.90 4.43
C GLU A 63 -8.60 2.66 5.19
N ALA A 64 -7.33 2.47 4.81
CA ALA A 64 -6.21 3.20 5.41
C ALA A 64 -6.35 4.72 5.21
N ALA A 65 -6.76 5.17 4.01
CA ALA A 65 -7.01 6.58 3.73
C ALA A 65 -8.16 7.15 4.59
N ARG A 66 -9.26 6.41 4.75
CA ARG A 66 -10.37 6.79 5.64
C ARG A 66 -9.93 6.86 7.10
N GLY A 67 -9.13 5.90 7.56
CA GLY A 67 -8.56 5.88 8.90
C GLY A 67 -7.69 7.13 9.16
N ALA A 68 -6.79 7.45 8.24
CA ALA A 68 -5.92 8.63 8.34
C ALA A 68 -6.71 9.95 8.40
N LEU A 69 -7.75 10.09 7.57
CA LEU A 69 -8.63 11.27 7.59
C LEU A 69 -9.39 11.40 8.92
N THR A 70 -9.85 10.28 9.49
CA THR A 70 -10.56 10.27 10.77
C THR A 70 -9.66 10.72 11.90
N VAL A 71 -8.44 10.17 11.98
CA VAL A 71 -7.45 10.55 13.00
C VAL A 71 -7.08 12.04 12.88
N THR A 72 -6.86 12.52 11.66
CA THR A 72 -6.51 13.93 11.42
C THR A 72 -7.64 14.86 11.89
N ASN A 73 -8.89 14.49 11.65
CA ASN A 73 -10.05 15.25 12.12
C ASN A 73 -10.19 15.24 13.65
N GLU A 74 -9.95 14.11 14.31
CA GLU A 74 -9.95 14.03 15.78
C GLU A 74 -8.85 14.89 16.40
N VAL A 75 -7.63 14.79 15.88
CA VAL A 75 -6.49 15.60 16.33
C VAL A 75 -6.81 17.09 16.16
N HIS A 76 -7.34 17.49 15.01
CA HIS A 76 -7.71 18.89 14.78
C HIS A 76 -8.78 19.38 15.75
N ARG A 77 -9.81 18.57 16.03
CA ARG A 77 -10.85 18.91 17.01
C ARG A 77 -10.29 19.08 18.42
N GLU A 78 -9.39 18.21 18.86
CA GLU A 78 -8.75 18.34 20.17
C GLU A 78 -7.83 19.57 20.24
N TYR A 79 -7.08 19.88 19.18
CA TYR A 79 -6.31 21.13 19.13
C TYR A 79 -7.19 22.37 19.30
N VAL A 80 -8.31 22.44 18.57
CA VAL A 80 -9.27 23.55 18.68
C VAL A 80 -9.85 23.62 20.10
N ARG A 81 -10.18 22.48 20.70
CA ARG A 81 -10.72 22.39 22.06
C ARG A 81 -9.71 22.88 23.11
N ILE A 82 -8.46 22.45 22.99
CA ILE A 82 -7.37 22.88 23.88
C ILE A 82 -7.12 24.37 23.73
N GLU A 83 -7.09 24.89 22.51
CA GLU A 83 -6.89 26.31 22.25
C GLU A 83 -8.05 27.14 22.82
N GLU A 84 -9.29 26.70 22.64
CA GLU A 84 -10.45 27.38 23.18
C GLU A 84 -10.44 27.37 24.72
N THR A 85 -10.10 26.23 25.33
CA THR A 85 -9.97 26.09 26.78
C THR A 85 -8.87 26.99 27.32
N THR A 86 -7.71 27.02 26.64
CA THR A 86 -6.59 27.89 26.98
C THR A 86 -7.00 29.37 26.91
N ARG A 87 -7.69 29.78 25.84
CA ARG A 87 -8.19 31.16 25.70
C ARG A 87 -9.21 31.52 26.78
N ARG A 88 -10.12 30.60 27.15
CA ARG A 88 -11.07 30.84 28.25
C ARG A 88 -10.35 30.98 29.59
N ASN A 89 -9.38 30.10 29.87
CA ASN A 89 -8.60 30.15 31.10
C ASN A 89 -7.75 31.43 31.18
N ASP A 90 -7.08 31.83 30.10
CA ASP A 90 -6.30 33.07 30.05
C ASP A 90 -7.19 34.29 30.33
N ARG A 91 -8.39 34.36 29.74
CA ARG A 91 -9.36 35.42 30.07
C ARG A 91 -9.79 35.36 31.54
N ALA A 92 -10.11 34.17 32.05
CA ALA A 92 -10.54 34.00 33.43
C ALA A 92 -9.45 34.44 34.43
N ILE A 93 -8.18 34.11 34.15
CA ILE A 93 -7.03 34.52 34.95
C ILE A 93 -6.88 36.05 34.91
N LYS A 94 -6.93 36.65 33.72
CA LYS A 94 -6.80 38.11 33.56
C LYS A 94 -7.97 38.89 34.15
N GLN A 95 -9.16 38.31 34.22
CA GLN A 95 -10.36 38.92 34.80
C GLN A 95 -10.56 38.60 36.28
N ALA A 96 -9.72 37.73 36.87
CA ALA A 96 -9.84 37.35 38.26
C ALA A 96 -9.59 38.56 39.18
N ALA A 97 -10.30 38.61 40.30
CA ALA A 97 -10.09 39.67 41.29
C ALA A 97 -8.64 39.64 41.80
N GLY A 98 -7.91 40.73 41.59
CA GLY A 98 -6.50 40.85 41.94
C GLY A 98 -5.52 40.41 40.86
N ALA A 99 -5.98 40.12 39.63
CA ALA A 99 -5.11 39.82 38.49
C ALA A 99 -4.14 40.97 38.15
N ASP A 100 -4.56 42.22 38.37
CA ASP A 100 -3.74 43.40 38.17
C ASP A 100 -2.87 43.74 39.41
N THR A 101 -3.03 43.00 40.51
CA THR A 101 -2.29 43.25 41.74
C THR A 101 -0.87 42.73 41.59
N ARG A 102 0.09 43.64 41.40
CA ARG A 102 1.51 43.30 41.50
C ARG A 102 1.84 42.88 42.93
N LEU A 103 2.05 41.59 43.12
CA LEU A 103 2.60 41.04 44.36
C LEU A 103 4.10 41.37 44.43
N PRO A 104 4.55 42.20 45.38
CA PRO A 104 5.98 42.50 45.53
C PRO A 104 6.74 41.20 45.85
N GLY A 105 7.88 41.00 45.20
CA GLY A 105 8.74 39.84 45.41
C GLY A 105 8.45 38.61 44.54
N VAL A 106 7.27 38.49 43.90
CA VAL A 106 6.98 37.34 43.01
C VAL A 106 7.88 37.33 41.78
N ALA A 107 8.12 38.50 41.17
CA ALA A 107 9.04 38.62 40.04
C ALA A 107 10.49 38.29 40.42
N ALA A 108 10.90 38.62 41.65
CA ALA A 108 12.23 38.30 42.16
C ALA A 108 12.35 36.80 42.47
N ALA A 109 11.37 36.20 43.15
CA ALA A 109 11.33 34.77 43.46
C ALA A 109 11.24 33.91 42.18
N LEU A 110 10.46 34.35 41.18
CA LEU A 110 10.41 33.67 39.88
C LEU A 110 11.76 33.73 39.19
N ARG A 111 12.42 34.90 39.18
CA ARG A 111 13.75 35.05 38.57
C ARG A 111 14.79 34.19 39.29
N ASP A 112 14.80 34.20 40.62
CA ASP A 112 15.67 33.36 41.44
C ASP A 112 15.45 31.86 41.14
N SER A 113 14.20 31.42 40.99
CA SER A 113 13.88 30.05 40.61
C SER A 113 14.29 29.68 39.17
N LEU A 114 14.33 30.65 38.26
CA LEU A 114 14.77 30.45 36.87
C LEU A 114 16.30 30.39 36.80
N CYS A 115 16.99 31.29 37.50
CA CYS A 115 18.46 31.33 37.55
C CYS A 115 19.08 30.11 38.24
N GLN A 116 18.32 29.41 39.09
CA GLN A 116 18.73 28.11 39.65
C GLN A 116 18.62 26.94 38.66
N ARG A 117 17.96 27.10 37.51
CA ARG A 117 17.91 26.06 36.48
C ARG A 117 19.19 26.09 35.66
N GLN A 118 19.71 24.89 35.39
CA GLN A 118 20.96 24.68 34.66
C GLN A 118 20.98 25.30 33.25
N ALA A 119 19.81 25.57 32.66
CA ALA A 119 19.68 26.23 31.36
C ALA A 119 19.94 27.75 31.40
N TYR A 120 19.88 28.39 32.57
CA TYR A 120 19.97 29.84 32.73
C TYR A 120 21.12 30.28 33.66
N ILE A 121 22.04 29.36 33.99
CA ILE A 121 23.10 29.62 34.97
C ILE A 121 24.17 30.58 34.41
N ASP A 122 24.30 30.64 33.08
CA ASP A 122 25.27 31.47 32.36
C ASP A 122 24.65 32.74 31.76
N ASP A 123 23.35 33.00 31.99
CA ASP A 123 22.65 34.16 31.44
C ASP A 123 23.05 35.44 32.20
N GLU A 124 23.36 36.53 31.49
CA GLU A 124 23.82 37.79 32.11
C GLU A 124 22.77 38.40 33.05
N ASP A 125 21.49 38.13 32.80
CA ASP A 125 20.37 38.56 33.64
C ASP A 125 20.29 37.84 35.00
N CYS A 126 21.11 36.79 35.20
CA CYS A 126 21.19 35.95 36.39
C CYS A 126 22.49 36.15 37.21
N GLN A 127 23.37 37.09 36.84
CA GLN A 127 24.58 37.49 37.57
C GLN A 127 24.40 38.82 38.30
#